data_AF-G4ZQH5-F1
#
_entry.id   AF-G4ZQH5-F1
#
_cell.length_a   1.000
_cell.length_b   1.000
_cell.length_c   1.000
_cell.angle_alpha   90.00
_cell.angle_beta   90.00
_cell.angle_gamma   90.00
#
_symmetry.space_group_name_H-M   'P 1'
#
loop_
_entity.id
_entity.type
_entity.pdbx_description
1 polymer ?
#
loop_
_entity_poly.entity_id
_entity_poly.type
_entity_poly.pdbx_seq_one_letter_code
_entity_poly.pdbx_strand_id
1 'polypeptide(L)'
;MFPEVAACSSVKAVQVLYENGDISPDLVEAAFQNAAQEISSDVLEFLYKTGCVGAESVRCAVLDAADRGDVYVVDCMINFGCVSRELLENAQSKYTSIRTRRTLLRACKSLPPTQG
;
A
#
# COMPACT_ATOMS: atom_id res chain seq x y z
N MET A 1 3.48 17.11 9.93
CA MET A 1 2.31 16.76 10.77
C MET A 1 1.46 15.66 10.15
N PHE A 2 0.84 15.85 8.97
CA PHE A 2 -0.07 14.84 8.41
C PHE A 2 0.58 13.47 8.08
N PRO A 3 1.72 13.41 7.34
CA PRO A 3 2.37 12.12 7.07
C PRO A 3 2.94 11.43 8.31
N GLU A 4 3.31 12.20 9.34
CA GLU A 4 3.85 11.66 10.60
C GLU A 4 2.74 10.99 11.42
N VAL A 5 1.53 11.57 11.45
CA VAL A 5 0.39 10.97 12.15
C VAL A 5 -0.08 9.68 11.49
N ALA A 6 0.11 9.55 10.17
CA ALA A 6 -0.15 8.30 9.45
C ALA A 6 0.76 7.15 9.91
N ALA A 7 1.99 7.45 10.35
CA ALA A 7 2.90 6.47 10.95
C ALA A 7 2.43 6.01 12.35
N CYS A 8 1.71 6.85 13.08
CA CYS A 8 1.23 6.53 14.44
C CYS A 8 0.00 5.62 14.50
N SER A 9 -0.44 5.04 13.37
CA SER A 9 -1.56 4.08 13.28
C SER A 9 -2.93 4.56 13.79
N SER A 10 -3.13 5.88 13.98
CA SER A 10 -4.41 6.42 14.44
C SER A 10 -5.25 6.92 13.26
N VAL A 11 -6.09 6.05 12.70
CA VAL A 11 -7.00 6.41 11.61
C VAL A 11 -7.85 7.63 11.94
N LYS A 12 -8.37 7.72 13.17
CA LYS A 12 -9.20 8.86 13.59
C LYS A 12 -8.42 10.17 13.53
N ALA A 13 -7.16 10.18 13.94
CA ALA A 13 -6.33 11.38 13.87
C ALA A 13 -6.02 11.76 12.41
N VAL A 14 -5.72 10.77 11.56
CA VAL A 14 -5.50 10.98 10.12
C VAL A 14 -6.77 11.52 9.45
N GLN A 15 -7.94 10.94 9.73
CA GLN A 15 -9.24 11.39 9.22
C GLN A 15 -9.54 12.82 9.61
N VAL A 16 -9.41 13.16 10.90
CA VAL A 16 -9.65 14.52 11.40
C VAL A 16 -8.71 15.53 10.73
N LEU A 17 -7.42 15.19 10.54
CA LEU A 17 -6.48 16.08 9.87
C LEU A 17 -6.74 16.20 8.37
N TYR A 18 -7.20 15.12 7.73
CA TYR A 18 -7.56 15.12 6.31
C TYR A 18 -8.82 15.96 6.05
N GLU A 19 -9.85 15.82 6.88
CA GLU A 19 -11.13 16.54 6.72
C GLU A 19 -11.03 18.04 7.07
N ASN A 20 -10.16 18.39 8.02
CA ASN A 20 -10.00 19.79 8.47
C ASN A 20 -8.83 20.52 7.80
N GLY A 21 -8.04 19.83 6.97
CA GLY A 21 -6.84 20.38 6.35
C GLY A 21 -6.99 20.49 4.84
N ASP A 22 -6.36 21.51 4.26
CA ASP A 22 -6.12 21.57 2.81
C ASP A 22 -4.90 20.68 2.50
N ILE A 23 -5.13 19.37 2.40
CA ILE A 23 -4.08 18.36 2.21
C ILE A 23 -3.81 18.16 0.72
N SER A 24 -2.59 18.48 0.28
CA SER A 24 -2.19 18.23 -1.10
C SER A 24 -2.07 16.72 -1.41
N PRO A 25 -2.27 16.30 -2.67
CA PRO A 25 -2.07 14.91 -3.08
C PRO A 25 -0.68 14.37 -2.70
N ASP A 26 0.38 15.18 -2.84
CA ASP A 26 1.75 14.80 -2.47
C ASP A 26 1.87 14.42 -0.98
N LEU A 27 1.14 15.10 -0.10
CA LEU A 27 1.11 14.78 1.33
C LEU A 27 0.34 13.49 1.61
N VAL A 28 -0.71 13.20 0.82
CA VAL A 28 -1.43 11.92 0.90
C VAL A 28 -0.52 10.76 0.46
N GLU A 29 0.22 10.93 -0.63
CA GLU A 29 1.16 9.92 -1.10
C GLU A 29 2.29 9.66 -0.08
N ALA A 30 2.86 10.71 0.50
CA ALA A 30 3.85 10.57 1.57
C ALA A 30 3.28 9.87 2.81
N ALA A 31 2.05 10.23 3.22
CA ALA A 31 1.35 9.57 4.32
C ALA A 31 1.09 8.08 4.03
N PHE A 32 0.79 7.75 2.78
CA PHE A 32 0.54 6.38 2.35
C PHE A 32 1.80 5.51 2.44
N GLN A 33 2.96 6.03 2.01
CA GLN A 33 4.24 5.33 2.16
C GLN A 33 4.59 5.10 3.65
N ASN A 34 4.39 6.11 4.50
CA ASN A 34 4.64 5.99 5.93
C ASN A 34 3.74 4.93 6.58
N ALA A 35 2.44 4.94 6.25
CA ALA A 35 1.49 3.94 6.76
C ALA A 35 1.85 2.51 6.31
N ALA A 36 2.40 2.35 5.10
CA ALA A 36 2.89 1.07 4.59
C ALA A 36 4.18 0.58 5.27
N GLN A 37 5.00 1.48 5.79
CA GLN A 37 6.19 1.12 6.57
C GLN A 37 5.82 0.67 7.99
N GLU A 38 4.85 1.33 8.61
CA GLU A 38 4.40 1.06 9.98
C GLU A 38 3.28 0.01 10.08
N ILE A 39 2.96 -0.66 8.96
CA ILE A 39 1.99 -1.78 8.91
C ILE A 39 0.57 -1.36 9.35
N SER A 40 0.23 -0.09 9.18
CA SER A 40 -1.06 0.45 9.61
C SER A 40 -2.14 0.24 8.54
N SER A 41 -2.72 -0.95 8.50
CA SER A 41 -3.73 -1.37 7.48
C SER A 41 -4.88 -0.39 7.33
N ASP A 42 -5.43 0.10 8.44
CA ASP A 42 -6.65 0.92 8.41
C ASP A 42 -6.37 2.34 7.89
N VAL A 43 -5.17 2.88 8.18
CA VAL A 43 -4.71 4.17 7.62
C VAL A 43 -4.40 4.01 6.14
N LEU A 44 -3.75 2.92 5.76
CA LEU A 44 -3.48 2.55 4.37
C LEU A 44 -4.77 2.49 3.53
N GLU A 45 -5.79 1.81 4.05
CA GLU A 45 -7.09 1.70 3.39
C GLU A 45 -7.78 3.06 3.27
N PHE A 46 -7.79 3.85 4.34
CA PHE A 46 -8.37 5.19 4.33
C PHE A 46 -7.72 6.08 3.27
N LEU A 47 -6.38 6.17 3.28
CA LEU A 47 -5.62 7.02 2.37
C LEU A 47 -5.83 6.59 0.91
N TYR A 48 -5.87 5.28 0.62
CA TYR A 48 -6.17 4.80 -0.72
C TYR A 48 -7.57 5.20 -1.20
N LYS A 49 -8.59 5.06 -0.33
CA LYS A 49 -9.99 5.40 -0.64
C LYS A 49 -10.23 6.89 -0.89
N THR A 50 -9.30 7.77 -0.55
CA THR A 50 -9.37 9.19 -0.94
C THR A 50 -9.28 9.40 -2.45
N GLY A 51 -8.72 8.43 -3.20
CA GLY A 51 -8.45 8.55 -4.63
C GLY A 51 -7.25 9.44 -4.96
N CYS A 52 -6.55 9.98 -3.96
CA CYS A 52 -5.38 10.83 -4.15
C CYS A 52 -4.05 10.06 -4.23
N VAL A 53 -4.07 8.73 -4.09
CA VAL A 53 -2.86 7.88 -4.15
C VAL A 53 -2.68 7.33 -5.57
N GLY A 54 -1.56 7.66 -6.21
CA GLY A 54 -1.22 7.17 -7.54
C GLY A 54 -0.85 5.68 -7.58
N ALA A 55 -1.02 5.06 -8.75
CA ALA A 55 -0.69 3.65 -8.96
C ALA A 55 0.80 3.33 -8.73
N GLU A 56 1.71 4.26 -9.03
CA GLU A 56 3.15 4.06 -8.76
C GLU A 56 3.44 4.10 -7.25
N SER A 57 2.76 4.97 -6.48
CA SER A 57 2.85 4.97 -5.02
C SER A 57 2.39 3.64 -4.42
N VAL A 58 1.27 3.08 -4.90
CA VAL A 58 0.83 1.73 -4.51
C VAL A 58 1.88 0.68 -4.86
N ARG A 59 2.42 0.73 -6.08
CA ARG A 59 3.44 -0.22 -6.54
C ARG A 59 4.71 -0.15 -5.66
N CYS A 60 5.19 1.05 -5.34
CA CYS A 60 6.34 1.24 -4.46
C CYS A 60 6.07 0.63 -3.07
N ALA A 61 4.91 0.90 -2.48
CA ALA A 61 4.57 0.39 -1.16
C ALA A 61 4.50 -1.16 -1.11
N VAL A 62 3.94 -1.79 -2.15
CA VAL A 62 3.91 -3.26 -2.29
C VAL A 62 5.32 -3.83 -2.39
N LEU A 63 6.18 -3.20 -3.20
CA LEU A 63 7.56 -3.64 -3.40
C LEU A 63 8.37 -3.53 -2.11
N ASP A 64 8.26 -2.40 -1.43
CA ASP A 64 8.90 -2.13 -0.16
C ASP A 64 8.47 -3.13 0.93
N ALA A 65 7.18 -3.40 1.04
CA ALA A 65 6.65 -4.41 1.96
C ALA A 65 7.15 -5.82 1.59
N ALA A 66 7.13 -6.18 0.31
CA ALA A 66 7.61 -7.48 -0.16
C ALA A 66 9.11 -7.68 0.09
N ASP A 67 9.93 -6.63 -0.06
CA ASP A 67 11.37 -6.66 0.20
C ASP A 67 11.68 -6.86 1.69
N ARG A 68 10.91 -6.21 2.56
CA ARG A 68 10.92 -6.46 4.02
C ARG A 68 10.38 -7.84 4.40
N GLY A 69 9.73 -8.54 3.46
CA GLY A 69 9.05 -9.82 3.72
C GLY A 69 7.75 -9.66 4.51
N ASP A 70 7.17 -8.46 4.50
CA ASP A 70 5.94 -8.11 5.19
C ASP A 70 4.72 -8.58 4.38
N VAL A 71 4.35 -9.83 4.61
CA VAL A 71 3.23 -10.48 3.91
C VAL A 71 1.89 -9.83 4.32
N TYR A 72 1.78 -9.31 5.54
CA TYR A 72 0.53 -8.74 6.04
C TYR A 72 0.17 -7.46 5.28
N VAL A 73 1.11 -6.54 5.11
CA VAL A 73 0.87 -5.29 4.35
C VAL A 73 0.53 -5.60 2.90
N VAL A 74 1.22 -6.55 2.28
CA VAL A 74 0.94 -6.97 0.89
C VAL A 74 -0.47 -7.57 0.77
N ASP A 75 -0.88 -8.43 1.69
CA ASP A 75 -2.23 -9.02 1.70
C ASP A 75 -3.30 -7.96 1.97
N CYS A 76 -3.07 -7.00 2.87
CA CYS A 76 -3.97 -5.87 3.08
C CYS A 76 -4.19 -5.07 1.79
N MET A 77 -3.11 -4.71 1.09
CA MET A 77 -3.20 -3.95 -0.17
C MET A 77 -3.94 -4.73 -1.27
N ILE A 78 -3.83 -6.07 -1.29
CA ILE A 78 -4.63 -6.93 -2.17
C ILE A 78 -6.11 -6.88 -1.78
N ASN A 79 -6.42 -7.03 -0.49
CA ASN A 79 -7.79 -7.05 0.00
C ASN A 79 -8.51 -5.72 -0.23
N PHE A 80 -7.77 -4.60 -0.21
CA PHE A 80 -8.30 -3.28 -0.56
C PHE A 80 -8.58 -3.10 -2.06
N GLY A 81 -8.10 -4.00 -2.91
CA GLY A 81 -8.21 -3.89 -4.36
C GLY A 81 -7.20 -2.91 -4.99
N CYS A 82 -6.19 -2.46 -4.22
CA CYS A 82 -5.18 -1.52 -4.71
C CYS A 82 -4.23 -2.15 -5.74
N VAL A 83 -4.12 -3.48 -5.73
CA VAL A 83 -3.08 -4.23 -6.43
C VAL A 83 -3.69 -5.12 -7.49
N SER A 84 -3.30 -4.89 -8.75
CA SER A 84 -3.67 -5.76 -9.87
C SER A 84 -2.66 -6.90 -10.05
N ARG A 85 -3.10 -7.98 -10.70
CA ARG A 85 -2.21 -9.08 -11.11
C ARG A 85 -1.04 -8.59 -11.97
N GLU A 86 -1.32 -7.68 -12.90
CA GLU A 86 -0.31 -7.09 -13.78
C GLU A 86 0.76 -6.31 -13.00
N LEU A 87 0.35 -5.56 -11.97
CA LEU A 87 1.29 -4.83 -11.11
C LEU A 87 2.21 -5.79 -10.35
N LEU A 88 1.69 -6.91 -9.84
CA LEU A 88 2.49 -7.94 -9.17
C LEU A 88 3.42 -8.68 -10.13
N GLU A 89 2.98 -9.00 -11.35
CA GLU A 89 3.80 -9.65 -12.37
C GLU A 89 4.95 -8.74 -12.84
N ASN A 90 4.66 -7.45 -13.04
CA ASN A 90 5.68 -6.43 -13.32
C ASN A 90 6.65 -6.21 -12.15
N ALA A 91 6.18 -6.33 -10.91
CA ALA A 91 7.02 -6.31 -9.73
C ALA A 91 7.95 -7.55 -9.65
N GLN A 92 7.45 -8.74 -9.99
CA GLN A 92 8.22 -9.99 -9.97
C GLN A 92 9.32 -10.06 -11.03
N SER A 93 9.13 -9.42 -12.19
CA SER A 93 10.12 -9.41 -13.28
C SER A 93 11.31 -8.51 -12.96
N LYS A 94 11.11 -7.43 -12.20
CA LYS A 94 12.15 -6.44 -11.87
C LYS A 94 13.06 -6.82 -10.70
N TYR A 95 12.65 -7.72 -9.80
CA TYR A 95 13.41 -8.01 -8.57
C TYR A 95 14.01 -9.42 -8.54
N THR A 96 15.25 -9.51 -8.05
CA THR A 96 16.06 -10.73 -8.02
C THR A 96 16.00 -11.48 -6.68
N SER A 97 15.54 -10.82 -5.61
CA SER A 97 15.45 -11.44 -4.28
C SER A 97 14.42 -12.57 -4.26
N ILE A 98 14.89 -13.77 -3.88
CA ILE A 98 14.06 -14.98 -3.74
C ILE A 98 12.95 -14.76 -2.70
N ARG A 99 13.21 -13.96 -1.65
CA ARG A 99 12.22 -13.65 -0.60
C ARG A 99 11.10 -12.80 -1.16
N THR A 100 11.44 -11.69 -1.82
CA THR A 100 10.50 -10.75 -2.45
C THR A 100 9.65 -11.47 -3.49
N ARG A 101 10.28 -12.25 -4.37
CA ARG A 101 9.56 -13.07 -5.37
C ARG A 101 8.59 -14.05 -4.74
N ARG A 102 8.97 -14.74 -3.66
CA ARG A 102 8.10 -15.70 -2.98
C ARG A 102 6.89 -15.02 -2.33
N THR A 103 7.08 -13.85 -1.71
CA THR A 103 5.99 -13.07 -1.12
C THR A 103 5.02 -12.60 -2.21
N LEU A 104 5.52 -11.98 -3.29
CA LEU A 104 4.70 -11.55 -4.42
C LEU A 104 3.99 -12.73 -5.12
N LEU A 105 4.62 -13.89 -5.20
CA LEU A 105 4.01 -15.08 -5.81
C LEU A 105 2.87 -15.66 -4.95
N ARG A 106 2.95 -15.56 -3.62
CA ARG A 106 1.82 -15.90 -2.74
C ARG A 106 0.68 -14.91 -2.92
N ALA A 107 1.02 -13.63 -2.99
CA ALA A 107 0.12 -12.52 -3.24
C ALA A 107 -0.64 -12.68 -4.58
N CYS A 108 0.05 -13.09 -5.66
CA CYS A 108 -0.60 -13.41 -6.94
C CYS A 108 -1.60 -14.58 -6.87
N LYS A 109 -1.37 -15.53 -5.95
CA LYS A 109 -2.24 -16.71 -5.78
C LYS A 109 -3.46 -16.42 -4.93
N SER A 110 -3.41 -15.41 -4.05
CA SER A 110 -4.56 -14.96 -3.26
C SER A 110 -5.53 -14.09 -4.05
N LEU A 111 -5.11 -13.51 -5.19
CA LEU A 111 -6.00 -12.80 -6.10
C LEU A 111 -7.03 -13.76 -6.75
N PRO A 112 -8.31 -13.37 -6.83
CA PRO A 112 -9.31 -14.15 -7.56
C PRO A 112 -8.88 -14.33 -9.02
N PRO A 113 -9.16 -15.49 -9.66
CA PRO A 113 -8.87 -15.68 -11.06
C PRO A 113 -9.60 -14.62 -11.88
N THR A 114 -8.87 -13.93 -12.76
CA THR A 114 -9.45 -13.02 -13.75
C THR A 114 -10.43 -13.84 -14.58
N GLN A 115 -11.73 -13.53 -14.48
CA GLN A 115 -12.72 -14.11 -15.38
C GLN A 115 -12.41 -13.58 -16.77
N GLY A 116 -11.96 -14.48 -17.65
CA GLY A 116 -11.71 -14.21 -19.06
C GLY A 116 -13.00 -14.11 -19.86
#